data_AF-N8Z246-F1
#
_entry.id   AF-N8Z246-F1
#
_cell.length_a   1.000
_cell.length_b   1.000
_cell.length_c   1.000
_cell.angle_alpha   90.00
_cell.angle_beta   90.00
_cell.angle_gamma   90.00
#
_symmetry.space_group_name_H-M   'P 1'
#
loop_
_entity.id
_entity.type
_entity.pdbx_description
1 polymer ?
#
loop_
_entity_poly.entity_id
_entity_poly.type
_entity_poly.pdbx_seq_one_letter_code
_entity_poly.pdbx_strand_id
1 'polypeptide(L)'
;MNIQRGFTLIELMIALVLGSLIVAASIQVFINANQSLAFQQSSANIQNSGLFGMDYIVRDLRRANIDSNSAAMTVDTLHGGIVFNNTNISKATMTDAESINALLTKSSIGPSNFNNLKSDQIVIQYKNTIGSQFNCEGVKVLPNQFVVQRYFLKEEKAAATAGQYRPLSLRCKATVYTGDSATSLDLSGDGEMLIPNVDHLRVLLGVARDNAVKDGVMDEFLYVSPSEYIKLIDKPQIVSIQLGILVRSPESVANGTELTKFTLLDLENKELLTDPDKSKYLRQVITQTVALRNGFGVENRAE
;
A
#
# COMPACT_ATOMS: atom_id res chain seq x y z
N MET A 1 -63.62 -20.33 48.75
CA MET A 1 -63.59 -19.95 47.32
C MET A 1 -62.96 -18.57 47.25
N ASN A 2 -61.67 -18.47 46.95
CA ASN A 2 -60.97 -17.18 46.93
C ASN A 2 -61.35 -16.44 45.65
N ILE A 3 -62.04 -15.31 45.81
CA ILE A 3 -62.43 -14.42 44.72
C ILE A 3 -61.15 -13.71 44.24
N GLN A 4 -60.68 -14.05 43.03
CA GLN A 4 -59.63 -13.27 42.36
C GLN A 4 -60.16 -11.86 42.07
N ARG A 5 -59.58 -10.86 42.74
CA ARG A 5 -59.80 -9.45 42.38
C ARG A 5 -59.04 -9.18 41.09
N GLY A 6 -59.76 -8.74 40.05
CA GLY A 6 -59.15 -8.34 38.77
C GLY A 6 -58.23 -7.13 38.91
N PHE A 7 -57.35 -6.93 37.93
CA PHE A 7 -56.43 -5.79 37.90
C PHE A 7 -57.15 -4.47 37.69
N THR A 8 -56.67 -3.44 38.36
CA THR A 8 -57.10 -2.06 38.09
C THR A 8 -56.47 -1.55 36.80
N LEU A 9 -57.15 -0.62 36.11
CA LEU A 9 -56.66 -0.02 34.87
C LEU A 9 -55.29 0.65 35.07
N ILE A 10 -55.04 1.22 36.26
CA ILE A 10 -53.77 1.86 36.60
C ILE A 10 -52.63 0.86 36.81
N GLU A 11 -52.88 -0.32 37.40
CA GLU A 11 -51.87 -1.39 37.51
C GLU A 11 -51.46 -1.92 36.14
N LEU A 12 -52.41 -2.04 35.20
CA LEU A 12 -52.10 -2.43 33.82
C LEU A 12 -51.25 -1.37 33.10
N MET A 13 -51.58 -0.08 33.27
CA MET A 13 -50.79 1.01 32.70
C MET A 13 -49.37 1.04 33.27
N ILE A 14 -49.22 0.87 34.58
CA ILE A 14 -47.89 0.83 35.23
C ILE A 14 -47.10 -0.39 34.74
N ALA A 15 -47.71 -1.57 34.65
CA ALA A 15 -47.06 -2.79 34.17
C ALA A 15 -46.58 -2.64 32.71
N LEU A 16 -47.39 -2.05 31.84
CA LEU A 16 -47.01 -1.79 30.43
C LEU A 16 -45.87 -0.78 30.32
N VAL A 17 -45.90 0.30 31.12
CA VAL A 17 -44.84 1.30 31.13
C VAL A 17 -43.53 0.70 31.62
N LEU A 18 -43.55 -0.05 32.73
CA LEU A 18 -42.34 -0.70 33.26
C LEU A 18 -41.81 -1.78 32.31
N GLY A 19 -42.68 -2.58 31.69
CA GLY A 19 -42.29 -3.57 30.68
C GLY A 19 -41.64 -2.92 29.46
N SER A 20 -42.21 -1.81 28.97
CA SER A 20 -41.65 -1.04 27.85
C SER A 20 -40.26 -0.49 28.17
N LEU A 21 -40.06 0.05 29.38
CA LEU A 21 -38.76 0.56 29.82
C LEU A 21 -37.68 -0.52 29.85
N ILE A 22 -38.01 -1.72 30.35
CA ILE A 22 -37.06 -2.85 30.41
C ILE A 22 -36.70 -3.33 29.01
N VAL A 23 -37.68 -3.44 28.11
CA VAL A 23 -37.45 -3.85 26.71
C VAL A 23 -36.60 -2.81 25.99
N ALA A 24 -36.89 -1.51 26.15
CA ALA A 24 -36.11 -0.44 25.57
C ALA A 24 -34.64 -0.47 26.04
N ALA A 25 -34.41 -0.65 27.35
CA ALA A 25 -33.06 -0.80 27.90
C ALA A 25 -32.32 -2.03 27.34
N SER A 26 -33.02 -3.17 27.24
CA SER A 26 -32.43 -4.41 26.69
C SER A 26 -32.08 -4.27 25.21
N ILE A 27 -32.93 -3.63 24.41
CA ILE A 27 -32.67 -3.32 23.01
C ILE A 27 -31.44 -2.43 22.89
N GLN A 28 -31.30 -1.41 23.75
CA GLN A 28 -30.14 -0.53 23.73
C GLN A 28 -28.83 -1.29 24.01
N VAL A 29 -28.83 -2.19 24.99
CA VAL A 29 -27.66 -3.06 25.28
C VAL A 29 -27.33 -3.93 24.07
N PHE A 30 -28.34 -4.54 23.45
CA PHE A 30 -28.14 -5.37 22.27
C PHE A 30 -27.57 -4.60 21.08
N ILE A 31 -28.09 -3.40 20.80
CA ILE A 31 -27.58 -2.52 19.72
C ILE A 31 -26.11 -2.16 19.99
N ASN A 32 -25.81 -1.74 21.23
CA ASN A 32 -24.44 -1.36 21.61
C ASN A 32 -23.48 -2.56 21.51
N ALA A 33 -23.90 -3.76 21.92
CA ALA A 33 -23.11 -4.98 21.82
C ALA A 33 -22.80 -5.33 20.34
N ASN A 34 -23.80 -5.28 19.46
CA ASN A 34 -23.62 -5.53 18.04
C ASN A 34 -22.71 -4.50 17.37
N GLN A 35 -22.84 -3.22 17.71
CA GLN A 35 -21.95 -2.17 17.21
C GLN A 35 -20.51 -2.35 17.68
N SER A 36 -20.32 -2.71 18.95
CA SER A 36 -18.98 -3.01 19.49
C SER A 36 -18.35 -4.21 18.78
N LEU A 37 -19.12 -5.28 18.55
CA LEU A 37 -18.67 -6.45 17.83
C LEU A 37 -18.25 -6.10 16.38
N ALA A 38 -19.07 -5.31 15.67
CA ALA A 38 -18.76 -4.85 14.33
C ALA A 38 -17.47 -4.00 14.29
N PHE A 39 -17.30 -3.11 15.27
CA PHE A 39 -16.08 -2.30 15.39
C PHE A 39 -14.84 -3.16 15.66
N GLN A 40 -14.93 -4.13 16.57
CA GLN A 40 -13.83 -5.05 16.89
C GLN A 40 -13.45 -5.89 15.66
N GLN A 41 -14.44 -6.42 14.93
CA GLN A 41 -14.22 -7.19 13.71
C GLN A 41 -13.56 -6.34 12.62
N SER A 42 -14.06 -5.12 12.38
CA SER A 42 -13.48 -4.17 11.43
C SER A 42 -12.04 -3.80 11.76
N SER A 43 -11.75 -3.59 13.05
CA SER A 43 -10.39 -3.32 13.55
C SER A 43 -9.45 -4.50 13.34
N ALA A 44 -9.92 -5.72 13.59
CA ALA A 44 -9.14 -6.94 13.35
C ALA A 44 -8.88 -7.16 11.84
N ASN A 45 -9.90 -6.92 11.00
CA ASN A 45 -9.77 -7.05 9.55
C ASN A 45 -8.73 -6.09 8.96
N ILE A 46 -8.75 -4.80 9.36
CA ILE A 46 -7.76 -3.82 8.90
C ILE A 46 -6.35 -4.25 9.27
N GLN A 47 -6.15 -4.67 10.52
CA GLN A 47 -4.84 -5.11 11.00
C GLN A 47 -4.37 -6.35 10.24
N ASN A 48 -5.22 -7.36 10.07
CA ASN A 48 -4.87 -8.56 9.34
C ASN A 48 -4.53 -8.26 7.87
N SER A 49 -5.45 -7.67 7.11
CA SER A 49 -5.25 -7.42 5.68
C SER A 49 -4.08 -6.47 5.41
N GLY A 50 -3.94 -5.43 6.23
CA GLY A 50 -2.84 -4.48 6.13
C GLY A 50 -1.48 -5.10 6.45
N LEU A 51 -1.36 -5.84 7.56
CA LEU A 51 -0.09 -6.43 7.97
C LEU A 51 0.35 -7.59 7.08
N PHE A 52 -0.55 -8.50 6.71
CA PHE A 52 -0.19 -9.66 5.87
C PHE A 52 0.25 -9.22 4.47
N GLY A 53 -0.50 -8.31 3.84
CA GLY A 53 -0.13 -7.83 2.51
C GLY A 53 1.12 -6.95 2.52
N MET A 54 1.31 -6.13 3.56
CA MET A 54 2.55 -5.35 3.70
C MET A 54 3.77 -6.25 3.94
N ASP A 55 3.66 -7.31 4.74
CA ASP A 55 4.77 -8.25 4.96
C ASP A 55 5.16 -8.95 3.64
N TYR A 56 4.19 -9.30 2.79
CA TYR A 56 4.46 -9.83 1.45
C TYR A 56 5.32 -8.87 0.62
N ILE A 57 4.91 -7.60 0.53
CA ILE A 57 5.63 -6.58 -0.24
C ILE A 57 7.02 -6.33 0.37
N VAL A 58 7.14 -6.26 1.68
CA VAL A 58 8.42 -6.06 2.38
C VAL A 58 9.39 -7.21 2.10
N ARG A 59 8.92 -8.45 2.03
CA ARG A 59 9.76 -9.61 1.68
C ARG A 59 10.33 -9.49 0.27
N ASP A 60 9.52 -9.08 -0.70
CA ASP A 60 9.98 -8.87 -2.07
C ASP A 60 10.91 -7.66 -2.19
N LEU A 61 10.61 -6.56 -1.49
CA LEU A 61 11.48 -5.39 -1.43
C LEU A 61 12.87 -5.71 -0.86
N ARG A 62 12.96 -6.58 0.15
CA ARG A 62 14.26 -7.02 0.71
C ARG A 62 15.11 -7.81 -0.30
N ARG A 63 14.48 -8.35 -1.36
CA ARG A 63 15.17 -9.04 -2.46
C ARG A 63 15.57 -8.09 -3.58
N ALA A 64 15.07 -6.86 -3.59
CA ALA A 64 15.44 -5.89 -4.61
C ALA A 64 16.97 -5.73 -4.69
N ASN A 65 17.44 -5.52 -5.92
CA ASN A 65 18.86 -5.34 -6.27
C ASN A 65 19.74 -6.60 -6.08
N ILE A 66 19.15 -7.80 -5.90
CA ILE A 66 19.93 -9.05 -5.98
C ILE A 66 20.46 -9.23 -7.41
N ASP A 67 21.78 -9.41 -7.52
CA ASP A 67 22.51 -9.63 -8.78
C ASP A 67 22.40 -8.45 -9.77
N SER A 68 22.36 -7.23 -9.23
CA SER A 68 22.45 -6.00 -10.02
C SER A 68 23.86 -5.81 -10.61
N ASN A 69 23.98 -5.00 -11.66
CA ASN A 69 25.27 -4.71 -12.31
C ASN A 69 26.14 -3.72 -11.52
N SER A 70 25.65 -3.17 -10.41
CA SER A 70 26.37 -2.26 -9.52
C SER A 70 25.93 -2.48 -8.08
N ALA A 71 26.87 -2.31 -7.16
CA ALA A 71 26.63 -2.35 -5.71
C ALA A 71 25.90 -1.08 -5.24
N ALA A 72 26.17 0.06 -5.88
CA ALA A 72 25.44 1.30 -5.71
C ALA A 72 24.22 1.34 -6.64
N MET A 73 23.04 1.44 -6.04
CA MET A 73 21.78 1.52 -6.75
C MET A 73 21.36 2.99 -6.96
N THR A 74 21.27 3.41 -8.22
CA THR A 74 20.79 4.73 -8.62
C THR A 74 19.70 4.58 -9.69
N VAL A 75 19.20 5.70 -10.21
CA VAL A 75 18.17 5.72 -11.27
C VAL A 75 18.61 5.03 -12.58
N ASP A 76 19.92 4.91 -12.84
CA ASP A 76 20.45 4.40 -14.11
C ASP A 76 21.10 3.01 -13.99
N THR A 77 21.07 2.41 -12.81
CA THR A 77 21.68 1.09 -12.59
C THR A 77 20.98 0.03 -13.44
N LEU A 78 21.72 -0.61 -14.34
CA LEU A 78 21.26 -1.79 -15.07
C LEU A 78 21.05 -2.97 -14.11
N HIS A 79 19.93 -3.66 -14.29
CA HIS A 79 19.44 -4.67 -13.36
C HIS A 79 19.26 -4.14 -11.93
N GLY A 80 19.08 -2.82 -11.78
CA GLY A 80 18.88 -2.16 -10.50
C GLY A 80 17.60 -2.63 -9.80
N GLY A 81 17.61 -2.59 -8.47
CA GLY A 81 16.51 -3.06 -7.65
C GLY A 81 15.22 -2.25 -7.74
N ILE A 82 15.32 -0.98 -8.14
CA ILE A 82 14.19 -0.10 -8.40
C ILE A 82 14.25 0.38 -9.84
N VAL A 83 13.14 0.20 -10.54
CA VAL A 83 13.08 0.39 -11.99
C VAL A 83 12.37 1.70 -12.28
N PHE A 84 13.10 2.69 -12.78
CA PHE A 84 12.59 4.01 -13.16
C PHE A 84 12.42 4.16 -14.67
N ASN A 85 13.26 3.47 -15.44
CA ASN A 85 13.28 3.50 -16.88
C ASN A 85 13.51 2.08 -17.46
N ASN A 86 13.19 1.89 -18.73
CA ASN A 86 13.42 0.62 -19.41
C ASN A 86 14.91 0.21 -19.46
N THR A 87 15.84 1.16 -19.41
CA THR A 87 17.29 0.88 -19.41
C THR A 87 17.78 0.25 -18.10
N ASN A 88 16.99 0.30 -17.01
CA ASN A 88 17.27 -0.47 -15.80
C ASN A 88 17.01 -1.98 -15.98
N ILE A 89 16.32 -2.38 -17.03
CA ILE A 89 15.84 -3.74 -17.24
C ILE A 89 16.77 -4.50 -18.19
N SER A 90 17.14 -3.88 -19.30
CA SER A 90 17.89 -4.54 -20.37
C SER A 90 18.68 -3.51 -21.19
N LYS A 91 19.84 -3.89 -21.70
CA LYS A 91 20.61 -3.11 -22.70
C LYS A 91 19.98 -3.12 -24.07
N ALA A 92 19.12 -4.10 -24.36
CA ALA A 92 18.42 -4.16 -25.64
C ALA A 92 17.40 -3.01 -25.76
N THR A 93 17.30 -2.45 -26.96
CA THR A 93 16.30 -1.42 -27.26
C THR A 93 14.89 -2.00 -27.13
N MET A 94 14.07 -1.42 -26.24
CA MET A 94 12.69 -1.85 -26.07
C MET A 94 11.78 -1.30 -27.16
N THR A 95 10.93 -2.16 -27.73
CA THR A 95 9.97 -1.78 -28.78
C THR A 95 8.89 -0.83 -28.27
N ASP A 96 8.50 -0.99 -27.01
CA ASP A 96 7.39 -0.27 -26.37
C ASP A 96 7.87 0.61 -25.20
N ALA A 97 9.06 1.20 -25.36
CA ALA A 97 9.77 1.93 -24.31
C ALA A 97 8.91 3.01 -23.61
N GLU A 98 8.11 3.77 -24.37
CA GLU A 98 7.26 4.83 -23.81
C GLU A 98 6.13 4.26 -22.94
N SER A 99 5.43 3.25 -23.43
CA SER A 99 4.36 2.54 -22.72
C SER A 99 4.88 1.89 -21.44
N ILE A 100 6.05 1.23 -21.50
CA ILE A 100 6.68 0.61 -20.34
C ILE A 100 7.06 1.68 -19.32
N ASN A 101 7.74 2.76 -19.74
CA ASN A 101 8.16 3.84 -18.85
C ASN A 101 6.97 4.51 -18.14
N ALA A 102 5.76 4.49 -18.70
CA ALA A 102 4.56 4.97 -18.01
C ALA A 102 4.15 4.10 -16.80
N LEU A 103 4.55 2.83 -16.79
CA LEU A 103 4.20 1.82 -15.78
C LEU A 103 5.31 1.58 -14.75
N LEU A 104 6.46 2.25 -14.89
CA LEU A 104 7.60 2.15 -13.97
C LEU A 104 7.45 3.03 -12.71
N THR A 105 8.44 3.01 -11.82
CA THR A 105 8.40 3.73 -10.54
C THR A 105 8.17 5.23 -10.74
N LYS A 106 7.05 5.76 -10.24
CA LYS A 106 6.64 7.16 -10.39
C LYS A 106 5.75 7.60 -9.23
N SER A 107 5.81 8.89 -8.91
CA SER A 107 4.93 9.50 -7.92
C SER A 107 3.71 10.15 -8.54
N SER A 108 2.61 10.19 -7.79
CA SER A 108 1.39 10.96 -8.11
C SER A 108 0.74 10.59 -9.45
N ILE A 109 0.63 9.30 -9.77
CA ILE A 109 0.01 8.85 -11.03
C ILE A 109 -1.21 7.95 -10.85
N GLY A 110 -1.30 7.22 -9.75
CA GLY A 110 -2.36 6.25 -9.47
C GLY A 110 -3.63 6.88 -8.88
N PRO A 111 -4.73 6.13 -8.80
CA PRO A 111 -5.95 6.57 -8.15
C PRO A 111 -5.72 6.80 -6.65
N SER A 112 -6.51 7.68 -6.05
CA SER A 112 -6.51 7.92 -4.62
C SER A 112 -7.86 8.48 -4.15
N ASN A 113 -8.16 8.23 -2.88
CA ASN A 113 -9.25 8.86 -2.15
C ASN A 113 -8.81 10.06 -1.30
N PHE A 114 -7.58 10.56 -1.43
CA PHE A 114 -7.23 11.90 -0.92
C PHE A 114 -7.64 13.00 -1.91
N ASN A 115 -8.07 14.14 -1.38
CA ASN A 115 -8.44 15.30 -2.19
C ASN A 115 -7.20 15.91 -2.86
N ASN A 116 -7.29 16.16 -4.17
CA ASN A 116 -6.23 16.74 -5.00
C ASN A 116 -4.87 16.01 -4.96
N LEU A 117 -4.86 14.72 -4.59
CA LEU A 117 -3.66 13.89 -4.57
C LEU A 117 -3.88 12.61 -5.36
N LYS A 118 -2.79 12.07 -5.87
CA LYS A 118 -2.73 10.79 -6.57
C LYS A 118 -1.75 9.88 -5.86
N SER A 119 -1.99 8.58 -5.92
CA SER A 119 -1.10 7.61 -5.30
C SER A 119 0.16 7.40 -6.13
N ASP A 120 1.20 6.94 -5.48
CA ASP A 120 2.45 6.54 -6.12
C ASP A 120 2.33 5.11 -6.67
N GLN A 121 3.30 4.71 -7.49
CA GLN A 121 3.55 3.32 -7.82
C GLN A 121 5.04 3.05 -7.77
N ILE A 122 5.39 1.81 -7.45
CA ILE A 122 6.79 1.38 -7.38
C ILE A 122 6.98 0.09 -8.17
N VAL A 123 8.08 0.03 -8.91
CA VAL A 123 8.51 -1.15 -9.63
C VAL A 123 9.84 -1.60 -9.07
N ILE A 124 9.87 -2.84 -8.61
CA ILE A 124 11.08 -3.46 -8.11
C ILE A 124 11.55 -4.56 -9.03
N GLN A 125 12.82 -4.87 -8.92
CA GLN A 125 13.46 -5.92 -9.68
C GLN A 125 14.47 -6.69 -8.84
N TYR A 126 14.52 -8.00 -9.06
CA TYR A 126 15.49 -8.88 -8.44
C TYR A 126 15.71 -10.13 -9.28
N LYS A 127 16.91 -10.71 -9.21
CA LYS A 127 17.17 -12.01 -9.81
C LYS A 127 16.77 -13.12 -8.84
N ASN A 128 16.08 -14.13 -9.37
CA ASN A 128 15.84 -15.35 -8.62
C ASN A 128 17.11 -16.22 -8.59
N THR A 129 17.86 -16.13 -7.50
CA THR A 129 19.08 -16.91 -7.27
C THR A 129 18.83 -18.26 -6.60
N ILE A 130 17.62 -18.49 -6.09
CA ILE A 130 17.22 -19.76 -5.49
C ILE A 130 16.23 -20.51 -6.39
N GLY A 131 16.09 -21.82 -6.17
CA GLY A 131 15.10 -22.63 -6.90
C GLY A 131 13.66 -22.18 -6.69
N SER A 132 12.73 -22.84 -7.40
CA SER A 132 11.26 -22.73 -7.30
C SER A 132 10.71 -21.57 -6.44
N GLN A 133 10.72 -20.35 -7.00
CA GLN A 133 10.02 -19.20 -6.43
C GLN A 133 8.75 -18.91 -7.23
N PHE A 134 7.89 -18.09 -6.66
CA PHE A 134 6.73 -17.51 -7.34
C PHE A 134 6.85 -15.99 -7.29
N ASN A 135 6.39 -15.33 -8.35
CA ASN A 135 6.18 -13.88 -8.32
C ASN A 135 4.84 -13.54 -7.63
N CYS A 136 4.52 -12.25 -7.54
CA CYS A 136 3.32 -11.75 -6.89
C CYS A 136 2.00 -12.11 -7.58
N GLU A 137 2.06 -12.60 -8.83
CA GLU A 137 0.90 -13.15 -9.55
C GLU A 137 0.82 -14.68 -9.43
N GLY A 138 1.66 -15.30 -8.59
CA GLY A 138 1.69 -16.75 -8.41
C GLY A 138 2.29 -17.52 -9.59
N VAL A 139 3.00 -16.84 -10.50
CA VAL A 139 3.70 -17.48 -11.62
C VAL A 139 5.05 -18.00 -11.14
N LYS A 140 5.34 -19.26 -11.46
CA LYS A 140 6.61 -19.90 -11.12
C LYS A 140 7.78 -19.22 -11.83
N VAL A 141 8.81 -18.88 -11.08
CA VAL A 141 10.05 -18.26 -11.54
C VAL A 141 11.17 -19.29 -11.51
N LEU A 142 11.87 -19.46 -12.64
CA LEU A 142 13.01 -20.36 -12.74
C LEU A 142 14.28 -19.69 -12.16
N PRO A 143 15.30 -20.48 -11.78
CA PRO A 143 16.60 -19.93 -11.42
C PRO A 143 17.17 -19.03 -12.52
N ASN A 144 17.89 -17.99 -12.13
CA ASN A 144 18.54 -17.00 -12.99
C ASN A 144 17.62 -16.12 -13.84
N GLN A 145 16.32 -16.14 -13.59
CA GLN A 145 15.39 -15.16 -14.18
C GLN A 145 15.31 -13.91 -13.32
N PHE A 146 15.21 -12.75 -13.96
CA PHE A 146 14.83 -11.51 -13.31
C PHE A 146 13.31 -11.45 -13.18
N VAL A 147 12.84 -11.06 -12.01
CA VAL A 147 11.45 -10.75 -11.72
C VAL A 147 11.32 -9.25 -11.67
N VAL A 148 10.36 -8.68 -12.40
CA VAL A 148 10.01 -7.27 -12.33
C VAL A 148 8.58 -7.18 -11.83
N GLN A 149 8.35 -6.46 -10.74
CA GLN A 149 7.04 -6.38 -10.08
C GLN A 149 6.64 -4.94 -9.83
N ARG A 150 5.46 -4.58 -10.30
CA ARG A 150 4.83 -3.27 -10.13
C ARG A 150 3.75 -3.34 -9.07
N TYR A 151 3.87 -2.51 -8.05
CA TYR A 151 2.84 -2.30 -7.04
C TYR A 151 2.14 -0.96 -7.26
N PHE A 152 0.81 -0.98 -7.34
CA PHE A 152 0.00 0.19 -7.67
C PHE A 152 -1.41 0.05 -7.09
N LEU A 153 -2.11 1.18 -6.92
CA LEU A 153 -3.53 1.15 -6.61
C LEU A 153 -4.39 1.01 -7.86
N LYS A 154 -5.47 0.24 -7.75
CA LYS A 154 -6.49 0.11 -8.78
C LYS A 154 -7.87 0.45 -8.22
N GLU A 155 -8.71 1.04 -9.05
CA GLU A 155 -10.14 1.19 -8.80
C GLU A 155 -10.87 -0.15 -8.97
N GLU A 156 -11.61 -0.58 -7.94
CA GLU A 156 -12.43 -1.80 -7.98
C GLU A 156 -13.82 -1.53 -8.56
N LYS A 157 -14.28 -0.29 -8.42
CA LYS A 157 -15.54 0.20 -8.98
C LYS A 157 -15.39 1.67 -9.29
N ALA A 158 -15.88 2.09 -10.45
CA ALA A 158 -15.90 3.50 -10.82
C ALA A 158 -16.69 4.31 -9.78
N ALA A 159 -16.21 5.52 -9.48
CA ALA A 159 -16.98 6.48 -8.70
C ALA A 159 -18.28 6.84 -9.43
N ALA A 160 -19.36 7.06 -8.68
CA ALA A 160 -20.62 7.52 -9.25
C ALA A 160 -20.50 8.91 -9.89
N THR A 161 -19.60 9.76 -9.37
CA THR A 161 -19.25 11.05 -9.96
C THR A 161 -17.74 11.27 -9.86
N ALA A 162 -17.15 11.91 -10.88
CA ALA A 162 -15.73 12.25 -10.88
C ALA A 162 -15.37 13.08 -9.63
N GLY A 163 -14.30 12.71 -8.94
CA GLY A 163 -13.87 13.36 -7.69
C GLY A 163 -14.60 12.87 -6.44
N GLN A 164 -15.46 11.86 -6.53
CA GLN A 164 -16.00 11.18 -5.35
C GLN A 164 -15.15 10.00 -4.91
N TYR A 165 -15.40 9.60 -3.67
CA TYR A 165 -14.89 8.37 -3.08
C TYR A 165 -15.19 7.15 -3.95
N ARG A 166 -14.24 6.20 -3.98
CA ARG A 166 -14.39 4.91 -4.67
C ARG A 166 -13.56 3.81 -4.02
N PRO A 167 -14.01 2.53 -4.07
CA PRO A 167 -13.23 1.43 -3.52
C PRO A 167 -11.97 1.20 -4.35
N LEU A 168 -10.83 1.15 -3.66
CA LEU A 168 -9.51 0.92 -4.23
C LEU A 168 -8.86 -0.30 -3.59
N SER A 169 -7.95 -0.96 -4.32
CA SER A 169 -7.08 -2.01 -3.78
C SER A 169 -5.64 -1.82 -4.20
N LEU A 170 -4.72 -2.30 -3.36
CA LEU A 170 -3.30 -2.42 -3.71
C LEU A 170 -3.08 -3.73 -4.45
N ARG A 171 -2.54 -3.60 -5.66
CA ARG A 171 -2.34 -4.72 -6.58
C ARG A 171 -0.88 -4.87 -6.98
N CYS A 172 -0.56 -6.07 -7.46
CA CYS A 172 0.74 -6.36 -8.02
C CYS A 172 0.64 -6.97 -9.41
N LYS A 173 1.40 -6.41 -10.36
CA LYS A 173 1.58 -6.95 -11.70
C LYS A 173 3.05 -7.32 -11.88
N ALA A 174 3.34 -8.51 -12.37
CA ALA A 174 4.71 -8.99 -12.52
C ALA A 174 4.98 -9.49 -13.93
N THR A 175 6.27 -9.49 -14.27
CA THR A 175 6.77 -10.17 -15.46
C THR A 175 8.16 -10.72 -15.17
N VAL A 176 8.61 -11.63 -16.02
CA VAL A 176 9.91 -12.29 -15.88
C VAL A 176 10.67 -12.24 -17.19
N TYR A 177 11.98 -12.08 -17.11
CA TYR A 177 12.87 -12.18 -18.27
C TYR A 177 14.19 -12.85 -17.88
N THR A 178 14.97 -13.25 -18.88
CA THR A 178 16.25 -13.93 -18.68
C THR A 178 17.35 -13.17 -19.41
N GLY A 179 18.53 -13.06 -18.80
CA GLY A 179 19.68 -12.39 -19.39
C GLY A 179 19.48 -10.87 -19.52
N ASP A 180 20.02 -10.30 -20.60
CA ASP A 180 20.10 -8.85 -20.83
C ASP A 180 19.63 -8.50 -22.26
N SER A 181 18.56 -9.17 -22.71
CA SER A 181 18.06 -9.08 -24.10
C SER A 181 16.55 -8.95 -24.18
N ALA A 182 15.90 -8.52 -23.10
CA ALA A 182 14.48 -8.25 -23.09
C ALA A 182 14.18 -7.04 -23.99
N THR A 183 13.32 -7.22 -25.00
CA THR A 183 12.90 -6.17 -25.94
C THR A 183 11.47 -5.69 -25.68
N SER A 184 10.69 -6.44 -24.90
CA SER A 184 9.36 -6.05 -24.43
C SER A 184 9.07 -6.66 -23.06
N LEU A 185 8.28 -5.94 -22.25
CA LEU A 185 7.79 -6.38 -20.94
C LEU A 185 6.31 -6.00 -20.83
N ASP A 186 5.53 -6.87 -20.19
CA ASP A 186 4.15 -6.57 -19.85
C ASP A 186 3.97 -6.34 -18.35
N LEU A 187 3.87 -5.06 -17.97
CA LEU A 187 3.48 -4.59 -16.63
C LEU A 187 2.09 -3.93 -16.65
N SER A 188 1.31 -4.20 -17.70
CA SER A 188 -0.02 -3.65 -17.90
C SER A 188 -1.10 -4.58 -17.34
N GLY A 189 -2.35 -4.11 -17.37
CA GLY A 189 -3.50 -4.86 -16.87
C GLY A 189 -3.72 -4.72 -15.37
N ASP A 190 -4.52 -5.65 -14.87
CA ASP A 190 -5.20 -5.51 -13.58
C ASP A 190 -4.38 -5.99 -12.38
N GLY A 191 -3.41 -6.88 -12.58
CA GLY A 191 -2.62 -7.49 -11.52
C GLY A 191 -3.43 -8.29 -10.49
N GLU A 192 -2.72 -8.94 -9.58
CA GLU A 192 -3.28 -9.69 -8.45
C GLU A 192 -3.55 -8.76 -7.26
N MET A 193 -4.66 -8.97 -6.54
CA MET A 193 -5.01 -8.15 -5.38
C MET A 193 -4.22 -8.59 -4.15
N LEU A 194 -3.41 -7.68 -3.57
CA LEU A 194 -2.64 -7.96 -2.37
C LEU A 194 -3.33 -7.46 -1.11
N ILE A 195 -3.83 -6.22 -1.14
CA ILE A 195 -4.52 -5.60 -0.01
C ILE A 195 -5.81 -4.96 -0.53
N PRO A 196 -6.99 -5.45 -0.12
CA PRO A 196 -8.24 -4.78 -0.44
C PRO A 196 -8.33 -3.45 0.33
N ASN A 197 -9.17 -2.53 -0.14
CA ASN A 197 -9.60 -1.37 0.63
C ASN A 197 -8.44 -0.42 1.03
N VAL A 198 -7.63 -0.01 0.07
CA VAL A 198 -6.49 0.90 0.28
C VAL A 198 -6.77 2.26 -0.36
N ASP A 199 -6.97 3.30 0.44
CA ASP A 199 -7.37 4.63 -0.03
C ASP A 199 -6.23 5.45 -0.66
N HIS A 200 -4.98 5.20 -0.26
CA HIS A 200 -3.79 5.86 -0.82
C HIS A 200 -2.52 5.02 -0.63
N LEU A 201 -1.62 5.06 -1.60
CA LEU A 201 -0.26 4.50 -1.53
C LEU A 201 0.76 5.63 -1.71
N ARG A 202 1.67 5.76 -0.75
CA ARG A 202 2.80 6.71 -0.77
C ARG A 202 4.11 5.94 -0.74
N VAL A 203 5.08 6.37 -1.54
CA VAL A 203 6.42 5.76 -1.63
C VAL A 203 7.47 6.86 -1.48
N LEU A 204 8.37 6.69 -0.52
CA LEU A 204 9.58 7.52 -0.39
C LEU A 204 10.82 6.64 -0.53
N LEU A 205 11.83 7.18 -1.20
CA LEU A 205 13.14 6.58 -1.36
C LEU A 205 14.07 7.21 -0.34
N GLY A 206 14.63 6.39 0.54
CA GLY A 206 15.72 6.80 1.42
C GLY A 206 17.01 6.75 0.63
N VAL A 207 17.59 7.92 0.39
CA VAL A 207 18.83 8.09 -0.36
C VAL A 207 19.95 8.47 0.59
N ALA A 208 21.15 8.01 0.29
CA ALA A 208 22.34 8.24 1.07
C ALA A 208 23.42 8.90 0.23
N ARG A 209 24.14 9.84 0.84
CA ARG A 209 25.30 10.50 0.26
C ARG A 209 26.51 10.27 1.16
N ASP A 210 27.60 9.92 0.51
CA ASP A 210 28.94 10.11 1.05
C ASP A 210 29.23 11.61 1.01
N ASN A 211 29.69 12.17 2.12
CA ASN A 211 29.84 13.60 2.34
C ASN A 211 30.96 14.22 1.44
N ALA A 212 31.48 15.40 1.79
CA ALA A 212 32.58 16.04 1.04
C ALA A 212 33.89 15.23 1.09
N VAL A 213 34.13 14.51 2.19
CA VAL A 213 35.22 13.57 2.40
C VAL A 213 34.75 12.22 1.86
N LYS A 214 35.11 11.90 0.61
CA LYS A 214 34.77 10.64 -0.07
C LYS A 214 35.51 9.45 0.55
N ASP A 215 35.11 9.06 1.76
CA ASP A 215 35.70 7.96 2.51
C ASP A 215 34.94 6.63 2.31
N GLY A 216 33.87 6.63 1.51
CA GLY A 216 33.03 5.46 1.29
C GLY A 216 32.08 5.18 2.45
N VAL A 217 31.90 6.11 3.38
CA VAL A 217 30.88 6.07 4.42
C VAL A 217 29.71 6.95 3.99
N MET A 218 28.49 6.47 4.24
CA MET A 218 27.27 7.21 3.93
C MET A 218 26.84 7.99 5.17
N ASP A 219 26.83 9.32 5.08
CA ASP A 219 26.60 10.19 6.24
C ASP A 219 25.32 11.00 6.18
N GLU A 220 24.88 11.36 4.97
CA GLU A 220 23.67 12.15 4.78
C GLU A 220 22.55 11.28 4.23
N PHE A 221 21.46 11.15 5.01
CA PHE A 221 20.28 10.39 4.63
C PHE A 221 19.08 11.31 4.46
N LEU A 222 18.39 11.18 3.33
CA LEU A 222 17.19 11.95 3.02
C LEU A 222 16.11 11.03 2.45
N TYR A 223 14.85 11.33 2.76
CA TYR A 223 13.71 10.71 2.09
C TYR A 223 13.17 11.64 1.01
N VAL A 224 13.07 11.13 -0.22
CA VAL A 224 12.54 11.86 -1.37
C VAL A 224 11.52 11.01 -2.12
N SER A 225 10.52 11.64 -2.73
CA SER A 225 9.62 10.90 -3.62
C SER A 225 10.35 10.47 -4.90
N PRO A 226 9.94 9.37 -5.56
CA PRO A 226 10.49 8.98 -6.86
C PRO A 226 10.58 10.12 -7.88
N SER A 227 9.54 10.95 -7.99
CA SER A 227 9.52 12.08 -8.92
C SER A 227 10.46 13.23 -8.54
N GLU A 228 10.85 13.37 -7.27
CA GLU A 228 11.88 14.32 -6.83
C GLU A 228 13.29 13.75 -7.03
N TYR A 229 13.48 12.46 -6.75
CA TYR A 229 14.75 11.77 -6.95
C TYR A 229 15.26 11.89 -8.40
N ILE A 230 14.37 11.70 -9.38
CA ILE A 230 14.73 11.86 -10.81
C ILE A 230 15.06 13.31 -11.20
N LYS A 231 14.84 14.30 -10.33
CA LYS A 231 15.23 15.71 -10.56
C LYS A 231 16.54 16.09 -9.87
N LEU A 232 17.03 15.29 -8.93
CA LEU A 232 18.32 15.53 -8.27
C LEU A 232 19.47 15.45 -9.28
N ILE A 233 20.47 16.32 -9.16
CA ILE A 233 21.62 16.34 -10.08
C ILE A 233 22.60 15.21 -9.75
N ASP A 234 22.84 15.00 -8.45
CA ASP A 234 23.88 14.12 -7.91
C ASP A 234 23.44 12.64 -7.77
N LYS A 235 22.16 12.33 -8.01
CA LYS A 235 21.59 10.95 -8.01
C LYS A 235 22.14 10.07 -6.88
N PRO A 236 21.94 10.45 -5.60
CA PRO A 236 22.49 9.72 -4.47
C PRO A 236 22.01 8.27 -4.44
N GLN A 237 22.78 7.41 -3.77
CA GLN A 237 22.50 5.98 -3.71
C GLN A 237 21.19 5.73 -2.97
N ILE A 238 20.30 4.91 -3.53
CA ILE A 238 19.06 4.50 -2.89
C ILE A 238 19.38 3.33 -1.95
N VAL A 239 19.15 3.53 -0.65
CA VAL A 239 19.52 2.57 0.40
C VAL A 239 18.32 2.03 1.17
N SER A 240 17.17 2.71 1.12
CA SER A 240 15.94 2.24 1.76
C SER A 240 14.70 2.74 1.04
N ILE A 241 13.56 2.14 1.37
CA ILE A 241 12.25 2.53 0.86
C ILE A 241 11.31 2.65 2.04
N GLN A 242 10.56 3.75 2.11
CA GLN A 242 9.41 3.86 2.99
C GLN A 242 8.14 3.70 2.17
N LEU A 243 7.35 2.69 2.53
CA LEU A 243 6.01 2.50 2.02
C LEU A 243 5.01 2.96 3.07
N GLY A 244 4.03 3.74 2.64
CA GLY A 244 2.89 4.15 3.45
C GLY A 244 1.59 3.83 2.73
N ILE A 245 0.66 3.17 3.41
CA ILE A 245 -0.69 2.95 2.93
C ILE A 245 -1.73 3.42 3.94
N LEU A 246 -2.86 3.92 3.44
CA LEU A 246 -4.06 4.15 4.24
C LEU A 246 -5.07 3.04 3.95
N VAL A 247 -5.28 2.14 4.90
CA VAL A 247 -6.21 1.01 4.76
C VAL A 247 -7.52 1.33 5.47
N ARG A 248 -8.65 0.89 4.91
CA ARG A 248 -9.97 1.03 5.53
C ARG A 248 -10.60 -0.32 5.89
N SER A 249 -11.58 -0.30 6.80
CA SER A 249 -12.40 -1.46 7.11
C SER A 249 -13.29 -1.84 5.94
N PRO A 250 -13.61 -3.14 5.76
CA PRO A 250 -14.56 -3.57 4.74
C PRO A 250 -15.99 -3.07 5.03
N GLU A 251 -16.35 -2.97 6.31
CA GLU A 251 -17.67 -2.56 6.77
C GLU A 251 -17.64 -1.17 7.41
N SER A 252 -18.77 -0.47 7.35
CA SER A 252 -18.95 0.82 8.02
C SER A 252 -19.22 0.64 9.53
N VAL A 253 -18.93 1.67 10.32
CA VAL A 253 -19.08 1.69 11.78
C VAL A 253 -20.02 2.82 12.20
N ALA A 254 -21.13 2.48 12.87
CA ALA A 254 -22.23 3.41 13.14
C ALA A 254 -21.85 4.62 14.03
N ASN A 255 -20.97 4.43 15.00
CA ASN A 255 -20.68 5.41 16.07
C ASN A 255 -19.24 5.99 16.06
N GLY A 256 -18.50 5.85 14.96
CA GLY A 256 -17.18 6.48 14.83
C GLY A 256 -17.27 8.01 14.69
N THR A 257 -16.30 8.73 15.26
CA THR A 257 -15.90 10.05 14.74
C THR A 257 -15.06 9.75 13.50
N GLU A 258 -15.56 10.09 12.31
CA GLU A 258 -14.77 9.86 11.10
C GLU A 258 -13.62 10.87 11.10
N LEU A 259 -12.40 10.36 11.25
CA LEU A 259 -11.23 11.15 10.88
C LEU A 259 -11.27 11.28 9.36
N THR A 260 -11.40 12.52 8.88
CA THR A 260 -11.36 12.83 7.45
C THR A 260 -9.97 13.27 7.00
N LYS A 261 -9.06 13.51 7.95
CA LYS A 261 -7.68 13.94 7.72
C LYS A 261 -6.70 12.93 8.27
N PHE A 262 -5.67 12.64 7.49
CA PHE A 262 -4.63 11.69 7.84
C PHE A 262 -3.25 12.23 7.50
N THR A 263 -2.27 11.86 8.32
CA THR A 263 -0.85 12.07 8.02
C THR A 263 -0.25 10.75 7.55
N LEU A 264 0.36 10.75 6.36
CA LEU A 264 0.96 9.57 5.75
C LEU A 264 2.36 9.90 5.24
N LEU A 265 3.38 9.45 5.97
CA LEU A 265 4.78 9.82 5.71
C LEU A 265 4.96 11.35 5.68
N ASP A 266 5.42 11.90 4.55
CA ASP A 266 5.62 13.33 4.30
C ASP A 266 4.32 14.09 3.99
N LEU A 267 3.20 13.39 3.85
CA LEU A 267 1.89 13.99 3.58
C LEU A 267 1.17 14.32 4.88
N GLU A 268 1.32 15.54 5.38
CA GLU A 268 0.65 15.98 6.62
C GLU A 268 -0.80 16.44 6.41
N ASN A 269 -1.69 15.99 7.31
CA ASN A 269 -3.08 16.45 7.44
C ASN A 269 -3.88 16.48 6.13
N LYS A 270 -3.71 15.47 5.27
CA LYS A 270 -4.40 15.37 3.98
C LYS A 270 -5.83 14.91 4.17
N GLU A 271 -6.75 15.61 3.50
CA GLU A 271 -8.19 15.38 3.58
C GLU A 271 -8.64 14.34 2.56
N LEU A 272 -9.54 13.46 2.97
CA LEU A 272 -10.18 12.48 2.10
C LEU A 272 -11.26 13.10 1.22
N LEU A 273 -11.54 12.44 0.10
CA LEU A 273 -12.74 12.69 -0.70
C LEU A 273 -13.98 12.35 0.12
N THR A 274 -15.03 13.16 -0.05
CA THR A 274 -16.31 12.92 0.60
C THR A 274 -16.96 11.64 0.07
N ASP A 275 -17.35 10.76 0.99
CA ASP A 275 -18.18 9.60 0.67
C ASP A 275 -19.64 10.04 0.43
N PRO A 276 -20.23 9.78 -0.76
CA PRO A 276 -21.60 10.16 -1.05
C PRO A 276 -22.62 9.55 -0.08
N ASP A 277 -22.35 8.35 0.44
CA ASP A 277 -23.24 7.66 1.37
C ASP A 277 -23.02 8.11 2.83
N LYS A 278 -22.02 8.98 3.08
CA LYS A 278 -21.57 9.40 4.42
C LYS A 278 -21.28 8.20 5.32
N SER A 279 -20.87 7.08 4.71
CA SER A 279 -20.51 5.86 5.41
C SER A 279 -19.21 6.08 6.17
N LYS A 280 -19.23 5.77 7.46
CA LYS A 280 -18.05 5.95 8.31
C LYS A 280 -17.24 4.66 8.33
N TYR A 281 -16.04 4.68 7.77
CA TYR A 281 -15.14 3.53 7.83
C TYR A 281 -14.03 3.77 8.86
N LEU A 282 -13.62 2.70 9.54
CA LEU A 282 -12.38 2.75 10.29
C LEU A 282 -11.22 2.80 9.29
N ARG A 283 -10.22 3.63 9.56
CA ARG A 283 -9.03 3.77 8.71
C ARG A 283 -7.78 3.76 9.56
N GLN A 284 -6.74 3.13 9.04
CA GLN A 284 -5.45 3.04 9.70
C GLN A 284 -4.33 3.30 8.70
N VAL A 285 -3.39 4.16 9.12
CA VAL A 285 -2.13 4.36 8.41
C VAL A 285 -1.18 3.23 8.80
N ILE A 286 -0.62 2.57 7.79
CA ILE A 286 0.41 1.54 7.96
C ILE A 286 1.63 1.98 7.17
N THR A 287 2.76 2.08 7.86
CA THR A 287 4.04 2.48 7.27
C THR A 287 5.10 1.42 7.53
N GLN A 288 5.92 1.12 6.53
CA GLN A 288 7.04 0.19 6.63
C GLN A 288 8.28 0.83 6.01
N THR A 289 9.40 0.76 6.73
CA THR A 289 10.71 1.16 6.19
C THR A 289 11.52 -0.10 5.91
N VAL A 290 11.94 -0.26 4.66
CA VAL A 290 12.71 -1.42 4.19
C VAL A 290 14.11 -0.96 3.78
N ALA A 291 15.12 -1.44 4.50
CA ALA A 291 16.52 -1.27 4.10
C ALA A 291 16.86 -2.22 2.95
N LEU A 292 17.47 -1.69 1.88
CA LEU A 292 17.85 -2.43 0.69
C LEU A 292 19.26 -2.98 0.85
N ARG A 293 19.40 -4.14 1.50
CA ARG A 293 20.72 -4.74 1.79
C ARG A 293 21.63 -4.87 0.57
N ASN A 294 21.07 -5.20 -0.59
CA ASN A 294 21.84 -5.37 -1.82
C ASN A 294 22.15 -4.03 -2.52
N GLY A 295 21.60 -2.91 -2.05
CA GLY A 295 21.86 -1.56 -2.56
C GLY A 295 22.73 -0.71 -1.63
N PHE A 296 23.32 -1.29 -0.58
CA PHE A 296 24.25 -0.63 0.35
C PHE A 296 25.73 -0.81 -0.01
N GLY A 297 26.05 -1.53 -1.08
CA GLY A 297 27.44 -1.79 -1.40
C GLY A 297 28.13 -0.51 -1.86
N VAL A 298 29.20 -0.14 -1.17
CA VAL A 298 30.19 0.80 -1.67
C VAL A 298 31.15 0.02 -2.55
N GLU A 299 31.49 0.60 -3.69
CA GLU A 299 32.44 0.01 -4.65
C GLU A 299 33.71 -0.44 -3.89
N ASN A 300 33.98 -1.74 -3.91
CA ASN A 300 35.25 -2.25 -3.41
C ASN A 300 36.33 -1.71 -4.37
N ARG A 301 37.06 -0.66 -3.97
CA ARG A 301 38.29 -0.22 -4.64
C ARG A 301 39.45 -1.20 -4.41
N ALA A 302 39.17 -2.49 -4.59
CA ALA A 302 40.14 -3.57 -4.46
C ALA A 302 39.93 -4.55 -5.62
N GLU A 303 40.17 -4.08 -6.85
CA GLU A 303 40.62 -4.84 -8.01
C GLU A 303 41.25 -3.89 -9.04
#